data_AF-A0A521CFD1-F1
#
_entry.id   AF-A0A521CFD1-F1
#
_cell.length_a   1.000
_cell.length_b   1.000
_cell.length_c   1.000
_cell.angle_alpha   90.00
_cell.angle_beta   90.00
_cell.angle_gamma   90.00
#
_symmetry.space_group_name_H-M   'P 1'
#
loop_
_entity.id
_entity.type
_entity.pdbx_description
1 polymer ?
#
loop_
_entity_poly.entity_id
_entity_poly.type
_entity_poly.pdbx_seq_one_letter_code
_entity_poly.pdbx_strand_id
1 'polypeptide(L)'
;MRRLLALLVLTLGLAVQAVAQDLPEWRSTTVNDFAGLLTADDARVLERALTDLRDQTGVQGTVVTLTDRARYGGTDGLEPFATRLFNHWGVGDAARNDGFMLLVLSANREARIELGRGYSPEADILAQDIMRGTLLPAMRKDQASAGIRQTTDDIIRLIARPVAAGNPVTARESSRDWTGLAAFAAFGAILLAIARKAWRRRRCPQCNRSGVTTQRTPERQPLPDGGHMVAAQQITRHCPHCGWQESRSGALPRIAYYGAAGELLRQERNRDYRGPGPHGGGGGFGGGSSRGGGASGRW
;
A
#
# COMPACT_ATOMS: atom_id res chain seq x y z
N MET A 1 1.82 49.48 -40.43
CA MET A 1 2.87 49.40 -39.39
C MET A 1 2.35 49.78 -37.99
N ARG A 2 1.73 50.95 -37.78
CA ARG A 2 1.16 51.35 -36.47
C ARG A 2 0.12 50.39 -35.87
N ARG A 3 -0.74 49.78 -36.70
CA ARG A 3 -1.73 48.77 -36.25
C ARG A 3 -1.10 47.43 -35.84
N LEU A 4 0.03 47.05 -36.45
CA LEU A 4 0.79 45.84 -36.10
C LEU A 4 1.57 46.04 -34.80
N LEU A 5 2.12 47.23 -34.57
CA LEU A 5 2.74 47.62 -33.30
C LEU A 5 1.72 47.66 -32.15
N ALA A 6 0.51 48.16 -32.40
CA ALA A 6 -0.56 48.17 -31.38
C ALA A 6 -1.01 46.75 -30.99
N LEU A 7 -1.08 45.83 -31.95
CA LEU A 7 -1.38 44.41 -31.71
C LEU A 7 -0.26 43.70 -30.96
N LEU A 8 1.01 44.01 -31.25
CA LEU A 8 2.17 43.45 -30.56
C LEU A 8 2.26 43.93 -29.10
N VAL A 9 1.90 45.20 -28.84
CA VAL A 9 1.86 45.76 -27.47
C VAL A 9 0.66 45.20 -26.68
N LEU A 10 -0.47 44.92 -27.35
CA LEU A 10 -1.63 44.32 -26.70
C LEU A 10 -1.43 42.84 -26.36
N THR A 11 -0.68 42.08 -27.18
CA THR A 11 -0.33 40.68 -26.86
C THR A 11 0.78 40.56 -25.82
N LEU A 12 1.67 41.56 -25.69
CA LEU A 12 2.68 41.61 -24.62
C LEU A 12 2.09 42.01 -23.24
N GLY A 13 0.91 42.62 -23.22
CA GLY A 13 0.15 42.96 -22.01
C GLY A 13 -0.56 41.77 -21.36
N LEU A 14 -0.65 40.63 -22.04
CA LEU A 14 -1.08 39.33 -21.50
C LEU A 14 0.09 38.56 -20.86
N ALA A 15 1.08 39.28 -20.35
CA ALA A 15 2.01 38.73 -19.37
C ALA A 15 1.16 38.15 -18.22
N VAL A 16 1.14 36.83 -18.17
CA VAL A 16 0.50 36.04 -17.13
C VAL A 16 0.91 36.65 -15.80
N GLN A 17 -0.03 37.29 -15.10
CA GLN A 17 0.14 37.62 -13.70
C GLN A 17 0.26 36.26 -13.00
N ALA A 18 1.49 35.80 -12.79
CA ALA A 18 1.76 34.76 -11.83
C ALA A 18 1.35 35.35 -10.49
N VAL A 19 0.10 35.13 -10.10
CA VAL A 19 -0.35 35.39 -8.75
C VAL A 19 0.44 34.41 -7.89
N ALA A 20 1.60 34.85 -7.40
CA ALA A 20 2.27 34.17 -6.31
C ALA A 20 1.23 34.13 -5.19
N GLN A 21 0.65 32.95 -4.95
CA GLN A 21 -0.21 32.79 -3.79
C GLN A 21 0.70 32.88 -2.57
N ASP A 22 0.47 33.91 -1.76
CA ASP A 22 1.25 34.14 -0.55
C ASP A 22 1.11 32.92 0.36
N LEU A 23 2.24 32.48 0.92
CA LEU A 23 2.25 31.45 1.95
C LEU A 23 1.61 32.03 3.23
N PRO A 24 1.04 31.18 4.11
CA PRO A 24 0.45 31.68 5.34
C PRO A 24 1.53 32.33 6.22
N GLU A 25 1.24 33.50 6.77
CA GLU A 25 2.12 34.15 7.75
C GLU A 25 2.02 33.46 9.11
N TRP A 26 3.17 33.25 9.77
CA TRP A 26 3.20 32.66 11.11
C TRP A 26 2.65 33.63 12.16
N ARG A 27 2.03 33.08 13.22
CA ARG A 27 1.54 33.85 14.39
C ARG A 27 2.40 33.63 15.63
N SER A 28 3.05 32.48 15.71
CA SER A 28 3.99 32.10 16.77
C SER A 28 5.19 31.38 16.19
N THR A 29 6.33 31.42 16.89
CA THR A 29 7.51 30.63 16.53
C THR A 29 7.39 29.15 16.91
N THR A 30 6.37 28.79 17.70
CA THR A 30 6.14 27.43 18.20
C THR A 30 4.89 26.79 17.56
N VAL A 31 3.69 27.17 17.96
CA VAL A 31 2.43 26.53 17.52
C VAL A 31 1.59 27.48 16.65
N ASN A 32 1.22 27.02 15.47
CA ASN A 32 0.40 27.74 14.49
C ASN A 32 -0.79 26.86 14.07
N ASP A 33 -1.86 26.85 14.88
CA ASP A 33 -3.06 26.03 14.65
C ASP A 33 -4.14 26.77 13.84
N PHE A 34 -3.99 26.86 12.51
CA PHE A 34 -4.98 27.55 11.67
C PHE A 34 -6.20 26.68 11.36
N ALA A 35 -6.09 25.35 11.48
CA ALA A 35 -7.17 24.42 11.22
C ALA A 35 -8.02 24.08 12.47
N GLY A 36 -7.61 24.53 13.66
CA GLY A 36 -8.31 24.26 14.92
C GLY A 36 -8.27 22.78 15.31
N LEU A 37 -7.14 22.10 15.09
CA LEU A 37 -6.96 20.69 15.40
C LEU A 37 -6.51 20.45 16.85
N LEU A 38 -6.03 21.48 17.54
CA LEU A 38 -5.48 21.35 18.88
C LEU A 38 -6.51 21.76 19.94
N THR A 39 -6.55 20.98 21.03
CA THR A 39 -7.17 21.45 22.26
C THR A 39 -6.30 22.53 22.90
N ALA A 40 -6.91 23.43 23.67
CA ALA A 40 -6.17 24.49 24.36
C ALA A 40 -5.09 23.93 25.30
N ASP A 41 -5.33 22.76 25.90
CA ASP A 41 -4.39 22.13 26.83
C ASP A 41 -3.18 21.56 26.10
N ASP A 42 -3.40 20.82 25.01
CA ASP A 42 -2.31 20.27 24.20
C ASP A 42 -1.50 21.39 23.52
N ALA A 43 -2.15 22.46 23.05
CA ALA A 43 -1.46 23.63 22.50
C ALA A 43 -0.51 24.25 23.53
N ARG A 44 -0.95 24.47 24.78
CA ARG A 44 -0.09 24.98 25.85
C ARG A 44 1.06 24.03 26.21
N VAL A 45 0.84 22.72 26.15
CA VAL A 45 1.91 21.72 26.38
C VAL A 45 2.94 21.77 25.25
N LEU A 46 2.49 21.81 24.00
CA LEU A 46 3.35 21.93 22.83
C LEU A 46 4.19 23.22 22.84
N GLU A 47 3.56 24.36 23.13
CA GLU A 47 4.25 25.65 23.22
C GLU A 47 5.37 25.64 24.26
N ARG A 48 5.10 25.07 25.45
CA ARG A 48 6.13 24.89 26.49
C ARG A 48 7.25 23.97 26.03
N ALA A 49 6.92 22.78 25.50
CA ALA A 49 7.93 21.81 25.07
C ALA A 49 8.86 22.37 23.97
N LEU A 50 8.31 23.11 23.01
CA LEU A 50 9.07 23.73 21.92
C LEU A 50 9.91 24.92 22.41
N THR A 51 9.38 25.71 23.34
CA THR A 51 10.12 26.80 23.99
C THR A 51 11.29 26.25 24.80
N ASP A 52 11.03 25.24 25.64
CA ASP A 52 12.04 24.58 26.46
C ASP A 52 13.14 23.94 25.60
N LEU A 53 12.79 23.33 24.47
CA LEU A 53 13.79 22.81 23.52
C LEU A 53 14.71 23.92 23.03
N ARG A 54 14.13 25.02 22.54
CA ARG A 54 14.89 26.15 22.00
C ARG A 54 15.79 26.75 23.07
N ASP A 55 15.27 26.98 24.27
CA ASP A 55 16.01 27.65 25.34
C ASP A 55 17.14 26.75 25.89
N GLN A 56 16.99 25.42 25.85
CA GLN A 56 18.00 24.47 26.35
C GLN A 56 19.03 24.06 25.30
N THR A 57 18.69 24.08 24.01
CA THR A 57 19.53 23.49 22.94
C THR A 57 19.81 24.43 21.77
N GLY A 58 19.07 25.53 21.66
CA GLY A 58 19.07 26.40 20.49
C GLY A 58 18.26 25.87 19.30
N VAL A 59 17.76 24.62 19.34
CA VAL A 59 16.98 24.04 18.23
C VAL A 59 15.57 24.61 18.20
N GLN A 60 15.14 25.07 17.01
CA GLN A 60 13.78 25.56 16.81
C GLN A 60 12.88 24.48 16.20
N GLY A 61 11.75 24.20 16.85
CA GLY A 61 10.68 23.37 16.29
C GLY A 61 9.38 24.16 16.16
N THR A 62 8.59 23.88 15.13
CA THR A 62 7.24 24.44 14.99
C THR A 62 6.19 23.42 14.57
N VAL A 63 4.96 23.60 15.04
CA VAL A 63 3.78 22.83 14.66
C VAL A 63 2.86 23.73 13.85
N VAL A 64 2.43 23.25 12.67
CA VAL A 64 1.56 23.99 11.75
C VAL A 64 0.39 23.12 11.37
N THR A 65 -0.83 23.62 11.56
CA THR A 65 -2.04 22.99 11.04
C THR A 65 -2.69 23.91 10.03
N LEU A 66 -3.06 23.38 8.86
CA LEU A 66 -3.80 24.09 7.83
C LEU A 66 -4.97 23.24 7.37
N THR A 67 -6.04 23.86 6.90
CA THR A 67 -7.16 23.11 6.31
C THR A 67 -6.68 22.42 5.03
N ASP A 68 -6.06 23.18 4.13
CA ASP A 68 -5.52 22.65 2.87
C ASP A 68 -4.32 23.50 2.40
N ARG A 69 -3.52 22.93 1.49
CA ARG A 69 -2.42 23.65 0.82
C ARG A 69 -2.81 24.35 -0.48
N ALA A 70 -4.01 24.07 -1.01
CA ALA A 70 -4.42 24.56 -2.33
C ALA A 70 -4.60 26.08 -2.35
N ARG A 71 -4.99 26.68 -1.21
CA ARG A 71 -5.09 28.13 -1.03
C ARG A 71 -3.75 28.87 -1.00
N TYR A 72 -2.65 28.14 -0.83
CA TYR A 72 -1.30 28.67 -0.62
C TYR A 72 -0.33 28.18 -1.70
N GLY A 73 -0.85 27.96 -2.92
CA GLY A 73 -0.04 27.54 -4.07
C GLY A 73 0.56 26.15 -3.96
N GLY A 74 0.04 25.27 -3.11
CA GLY A 74 0.52 23.90 -2.89
C GLY A 74 0.04 22.87 -3.91
N THR A 75 -0.12 23.23 -5.19
CA THR A 75 -0.60 22.31 -6.24
C THR A 75 0.47 21.29 -6.67
N ASP A 76 1.72 21.52 -6.30
CA ASP A 76 2.89 20.71 -6.63
C ASP A 76 3.17 19.56 -5.64
N GLY A 77 2.34 19.41 -4.61
CA GLY A 77 2.40 18.29 -3.67
C GLY A 77 2.76 18.71 -2.24
N LEU A 78 2.71 17.75 -1.31
CA LEU A 78 2.93 18.01 0.12
C LEU A 78 4.35 18.46 0.42
N GLU A 79 5.31 17.73 -0.12
CA GLU A 79 6.72 17.96 0.17
C GLU A 79 7.19 19.31 -0.37
N PRO A 80 7.04 19.64 -1.67
CA PRO A 80 7.44 20.94 -2.17
C PRO A 80 6.78 22.10 -1.42
N PHE A 81 5.51 21.94 -1.06
CA PHE A 81 4.77 22.92 -0.26
C PHE A 81 5.37 23.09 1.15
N ALA A 82 5.61 21.99 1.86
CA ALA A 82 6.18 22.01 3.21
C ALA A 82 7.59 22.61 3.20
N THR A 83 8.44 22.24 2.24
CA THR A 83 9.78 22.79 2.10
C THR A 83 9.75 24.29 1.81
N ARG A 84 8.83 24.76 0.93
CA ARG A 84 8.65 26.20 0.70
C ARG A 84 8.22 26.92 1.97
N LEU A 85 7.24 26.39 2.69
CA LEU A 85 6.75 26.98 3.93
C LEU A 85 7.85 27.06 5.00
N PHE A 86 8.57 25.97 5.21
CA PHE A 86 9.70 25.88 6.14
C PHE A 86 10.77 26.92 5.85
N ASN A 87 11.18 27.03 4.57
CA ASN A 87 12.19 27.99 4.14
C ASN A 87 11.68 29.44 4.21
N HIS A 88 10.42 29.67 3.85
CA HIS A 88 9.79 31.00 3.90
C HIS A 88 9.71 31.53 5.34
N TRP A 89 9.36 30.66 6.29
CA TRP A 89 9.34 31.00 7.71
C TRP A 89 10.72 31.05 8.36
N GLY A 90 11.76 30.56 7.68
CA GLY A 90 13.12 30.52 8.21
C GLY A 90 13.22 29.65 9.47
N VAL A 91 12.57 28.48 9.49
CA VAL A 91 12.55 27.62 10.68
C VAL A 91 13.95 27.04 10.95
N GLY A 92 14.49 27.29 12.14
CA GLY A 92 15.80 26.81 12.55
C GLY A 92 16.89 27.88 12.57
N ASP A 93 18.06 27.50 13.04
CA ASP A 93 19.23 28.37 12.99
C ASP A 93 19.82 28.41 11.57
N ALA A 94 20.12 29.60 11.05
CA ALA A 94 20.62 29.77 9.69
C ALA A 94 21.98 29.10 9.43
N ALA A 95 22.84 28.99 10.46
CA ALA A 95 24.13 28.32 10.35
C ALA A 95 23.98 26.81 10.56
N ARG A 96 23.29 26.38 11.61
CA ARG A 96 23.19 24.96 11.97
C ARG A 96 22.16 24.19 11.13
N ASN A 97 21.16 24.87 10.58
CA ASN A 97 20.06 24.29 9.79
C ASN A 97 19.35 23.13 10.52
N ASP A 98 19.19 23.24 11.83
CA ASP A 98 18.74 22.17 12.72
C ASP A 98 17.28 22.35 13.17
N GLY A 99 16.50 23.17 12.47
CA GLY A 99 15.07 23.33 12.75
C GLY A 99 14.20 22.18 12.27
N PHE A 100 13.01 22.01 12.85
CA PHE A 100 12.00 21.07 12.33
C PHE A 100 10.59 21.68 12.29
N MET A 101 9.75 21.17 11.38
CA MET A 101 8.34 21.53 11.29
C MET A 101 7.46 20.28 11.18
N LEU A 102 6.43 20.20 12.01
CA LEU A 102 5.33 19.25 11.84
C LEU A 102 4.16 19.97 11.18
N LEU A 103 3.89 19.64 9.91
CA LEU A 103 2.78 20.17 9.13
C LEU A 103 1.64 19.15 9.03
N VAL A 104 0.41 19.57 9.34
CA VAL A 104 -0.81 18.77 9.20
C VAL A 104 -1.82 19.51 8.32
N LEU A 105 -2.27 18.87 7.24
CA LEU A 105 -3.27 19.36 6.30
C LEU A 105 -4.57 18.55 6.47
N SER A 106 -5.54 19.10 7.20
CA SER A 106 -6.71 18.32 7.65
C SER A 106 -7.62 17.85 6.51
N ALA A 107 -7.96 18.73 5.57
CA ALA A 107 -8.82 18.39 4.43
C ALA A 107 -8.11 17.54 3.38
N ASN A 108 -6.79 17.71 3.23
CA ASN A 108 -5.99 16.84 2.35
C ASN A 108 -5.75 15.44 2.96
N ARG A 109 -5.96 15.28 4.27
CA ARG A 109 -5.57 14.09 5.05
C ARG A 109 -4.11 13.72 4.84
N GLU A 110 -3.27 14.76 4.88
CA GLU A 110 -1.83 14.69 4.61
C GLU A 110 -1.04 15.33 5.75
N ALA A 111 0.06 14.73 6.16
CA ALA A 111 0.95 15.31 7.16
C ALA A 111 2.41 15.05 6.80
N ARG A 112 3.28 15.97 7.23
CA ARG A 112 4.70 15.97 6.93
C ARG A 112 5.53 16.43 8.12
N ILE A 113 6.64 15.74 8.35
CA ILE A 113 7.73 16.22 9.21
C ILE A 113 8.83 16.70 8.27
N GLU A 114 9.08 18.01 8.29
CA GLU A 114 10.19 18.64 7.58
C GLU A 114 11.34 18.82 8.56
N LEU A 115 12.51 18.29 8.20
CA LEU A 115 13.74 18.47 8.95
C LEU A 115 14.67 19.40 8.17
N GLY A 116 15.34 20.32 8.86
CA GLY A 116 16.37 21.16 8.26
C GLY A 116 17.58 20.35 7.78
N ARG A 117 18.37 20.94 6.88
CA ARG A 117 19.52 20.26 6.26
C ARG A 117 20.63 19.84 7.22
N GLY A 118 20.62 20.33 8.46
CA GLY A 118 21.56 19.93 9.51
C GLY A 118 21.28 18.52 10.05
N TYR A 119 20.11 17.96 9.79
CA TYR A 119 19.78 16.59 10.17
C TYR A 119 20.36 15.58 9.19
N SER A 120 20.79 14.44 9.73
CA SER A 120 21.28 13.29 8.95
C SER A 120 20.15 12.53 8.24
N PRO A 121 20.43 11.79 7.14
CA PRO A 121 19.44 10.94 6.49
C PRO A 121 18.78 9.89 7.42
N GLU A 122 19.49 9.44 8.46
CA GLU A 122 18.96 8.54 9.47
C GLU A 122 17.83 9.17 10.29
N ALA A 123 17.86 10.50 10.46
CA ALA A 123 16.78 11.24 11.10
C ALA A 123 15.50 11.26 10.26
N ASP A 124 15.60 11.28 8.92
CA ASP A 124 14.44 11.16 8.03
C ASP A 124 13.75 9.79 8.19
N ILE A 125 14.55 8.73 8.31
CA ILE A 125 14.04 7.37 8.56
C ILE A 125 13.28 7.34 9.89
N LEU A 126 13.88 7.91 10.95
CA LEU A 126 13.26 7.94 12.26
C LEU A 126 11.99 8.81 12.29
N ALA A 127 12.00 9.96 11.61
CA ALA A 127 10.80 10.80 11.44
C ALA A 127 9.68 10.03 10.72
N GLN A 128 10.03 9.22 9.72
CA GLN A 128 9.08 8.38 8.99
C GLN A 128 8.49 7.28 9.89
N ASP A 129 9.29 6.71 10.79
CA ASP A 129 8.83 5.73 11.78
C ASP A 129 7.91 6.37 12.82
N ILE A 130 8.28 7.55 13.37
CA ILE A 130 7.41 8.33 14.28
C ILE A 130 6.08 8.64 13.60
N MET A 131 6.11 9.07 12.33
CA MET A 131 4.89 9.38 11.60
C MET A 131 3.97 8.15 11.44
N ARG A 132 4.54 6.98 11.11
CA ARG A 132 3.79 5.74 10.91
C ARG A 132 3.28 5.13 12.21
N GLY A 133 4.07 5.21 13.27
CA GLY A 133 3.77 4.63 14.58
C GLY A 133 2.88 5.51 15.47
N THR A 134 3.03 6.83 15.38
CA THR A 134 2.39 7.78 16.29
C THR A 134 1.35 8.64 15.57
N LEU A 135 1.76 9.44 14.58
CA LEU A 135 0.91 10.48 13.99
C LEU A 135 -0.28 9.90 13.21
N LEU A 136 0.00 9.09 12.17
CA LEU A 136 -1.03 8.61 11.26
C LEU A 136 -2.08 7.72 11.96
N PRO A 137 -1.72 6.81 12.88
CA PRO A 137 -2.71 6.05 13.63
C PRO A 137 -3.62 6.95 14.49
N ALA A 138 -3.09 7.99 15.13
CA ALA A 138 -3.89 8.92 15.91
C ALA A 138 -4.86 9.72 15.02
N MET A 139 -4.41 10.15 13.85
CA MET A 139 -5.26 10.83 12.86
C MET A 139 -6.41 9.94 12.35
N ARG A 140 -6.18 8.63 12.18
CA ARG A 140 -7.23 7.67 11.78
C ARG A 140 -8.26 7.38 12.88
N LYS A 141 -7.90 7.65 14.14
CA LYS A 141 -8.76 7.40 15.32
C LYS A 141 -9.44 8.69 15.80
N ASP A 142 -9.42 9.74 15.00
CA ASP A 142 -9.94 11.07 15.36
C ASP A 142 -9.30 11.66 16.63
N GLN A 143 -8.05 11.29 16.91
CA GLN A 143 -7.25 11.74 18.05
C GLN A 143 -6.17 12.74 17.61
N ALA A 144 -6.53 13.69 16.75
CA ALA A 144 -5.59 14.59 16.08
C ALA A 144 -4.72 15.40 17.07
N SER A 145 -5.34 16.08 18.04
CA SER A 145 -4.64 16.90 19.05
C SER A 145 -3.59 16.11 19.82
N ALA A 146 -3.98 14.96 20.39
CA ALA A 146 -3.09 14.07 21.12
C ALA A 146 -2.00 13.48 20.21
N GLY A 147 -2.33 13.13 18.97
CA GLY A 147 -1.39 12.63 17.97
C GLY A 147 -0.31 13.65 17.60
N ILE A 148 -0.68 14.91 17.40
CA ILE A 148 0.25 16.01 17.12
C ILE A 148 1.17 16.25 18.32
N ARG A 149 0.61 16.29 19.53
CA ARG A 149 1.41 16.42 20.76
C ARG A 149 2.43 15.31 20.90
N GLN A 150 1.98 14.06 20.86
CA GLN A 150 2.87 12.90 21.04
C GLN A 150 3.94 12.82 19.94
N THR A 151 3.56 13.12 18.69
CA THR A 151 4.51 13.15 17.56
C THR A 151 5.58 14.21 17.78
N THR A 152 5.19 15.40 18.25
CA THR A 152 6.15 16.48 18.54
C THR A 152 7.08 16.09 19.67
N ASP A 153 6.55 15.53 20.76
CA ASP A 153 7.36 15.02 21.88
C ASP A 153 8.35 13.94 21.42
N ASP A 154 7.92 13.04 20.53
CA ASP A 154 8.77 11.99 19.95
C ASP A 154 9.90 12.59 19.09
N ILE A 155 9.61 13.59 18.24
CA ILE A 155 10.64 14.30 17.45
C ILE A 155 11.64 14.98 18.38
N ILE A 156 11.16 15.68 19.41
CA ILE A 156 12.02 16.38 20.39
C ILE A 156 12.97 15.40 21.06
N ARG A 157 12.43 14.29 21.59
CA ARG A 157 13.18 13.34 22.41
C ARG A 157 14.12 12.45 21.59
N LEU A 158 13.69 12.01 20.41
CA LEU A 158 14.38 10.99 19.63
C LEU A 158 15.25 11.57 18.50
N ILE A 159 14.99 12.80 18.07
CA ILE A 159 15.70 13.44 16.96
C ILE A 159 16.39 14.73 17.43
N ALA A 160 15.63 15.74 17.82
CA ALA A 160 16.16 17.09 18.05
C ALA A 160 17.19 17.14 19.21
N ARG A 161 16.85 16.60 20.38
CA ARG A 161 17.75 16.60 21.56
C ARG A 161 19.01 15.76 21.34
N PRO A 162 18.94 14.52 20.81
CA PRO A 162 20.14 13.76 20.47
C PRO A 162 21.08 14.50 19.52
N VAL A 163 20.54 15.09 18.44
CA VAL A 163 21.33 15.84 17.45
C VAL A 163 21.99 17.07 18.09
N ALA A 164 21.25 17.84 18.87
CA ALA A 164 21.79 19.02 19.56
C ALA A 164 22.90 18.66 20.57
N ALA A 165 22.81 17.48 21.17
CA ALA A 165 23.84 16.95 22.06
C ALA A 165 25.04 16.30 21.32
N GLY A 166 25.05 16.32 19.98
CA GLY A 166 26.10 15.71 19.15
C GLY A 166 26.03 14.18 19.09
N ASN A 167 24.93 13.57 19.50
CA ASN A 167 24.73 12.12 19.43
C ASN A 167 24.20 11.72 18.05
N PRO A 168 24.66 10.59 17.47
CA PRO A 168 24.13 10.09 16.21
C PRO A 168 22.66 9.68 16.38
N VAL A 169 21.83 10.00 15.39
CA VAL A 169 20.45 9.49 15.32
C VAL A 169 20.51 8.05 14.82
N THR A 170 20.33 7.10 15.72
CA THR A 170 20.18 5.69 15.34
C THR A 170 18.72 5.43 15.04
N ALA A 171 18.36 5.27 13.76
CA ALA A 171 17.04 4.74 13.41
C ALA A 171 16.85 3.40 14.14
N ARG A 172 15.73 3.25 14.87
CA ARG A 172 15.42 1.98 15.51
C ARG A 172 15.31 0.95 14.40
N GLU A 173 16.08 -0.13 14.49
CA GLU A 173 16.00 -1.23 13.54
C GLU A 173 14.54 -1.72 13.58
N SER A 174 13.75 -1.26 12.62
CA SER A 174 12.37 -1.67 12.43
C SER A 174 12.42 -3.18 12.39
N SER A 175 11.93 -3.82 13.46
CA SER A 175 11.82 -5.26 13.54
C SER A 175 11.03 -5.68 12.33
N ARG A 176 11.76 -6.12 11.30
CA ARG A 176 11.27 -6.45 9.97
C ARG A 176 9.98 -7.23 10.21
N ASP A 177 8.86 -6.71 9.73
CA ASP A 177 7.56 -7.32 9.97
C ASP A 177 7.52 -8.66 9.22
N TRP A 178 7.98 -9.72 9.89
CA TRP A 178 8.11 -11.08 9.34
C TRP A 178 6.76 -11.64 8.92
N THR A 179 5.64 -11.02 9.33
CA THR A 179 4.29 -11.42 8.94
C THR A 179 4.11 -11.38 7.42
N GLY A 180 4.61 -10.34 6.76
CA GLY A 180 4.57 -10.23 5.30
C GLY A 180 5.42 -11.31 4.61
N LEU A 181 6.66 -11.49 5.07
CA LEU A 181 7.58 -12.47 4.49
C LEU A 181 7.10 -13.91 4.70
N ALA A 182 6.52 -14.21 5.86
CA ALA A 182 5.93 -15.50 6.18
C ALA A 182 4.70 -15.80 5.31
N ALA A 183 3.85 -14.81 5.05
CA ALA A 183 2.71 -14.96 4.14
C ALA A 183 3.16 -15.25 2.70
N PHE A 184 4.19 -14.54 2.20
CA PHE A 184 4.76 -14.81 0.88
C PHE A 184 5.43 -16.19 0.80
N ALA A 185 6.17 -16.60 1.83
CA ALA A 185 6.79 -17.91 1.89
C ALA A 185 5.74 -19.05 1.90
N ALA A 186 4.68 -18.89 2.69
CA ALA A 186 3.58 -19.84 2.74
C ALA A 186 2.87 -19.96 1.38
N PHE A 187 2.58 -18.83 0.72
CA PHE A 187 1.98 -18.81 -0.60
C PHE A 187 2.87 -19.48 -1.66
N GLY A 188 4.17 -19.16 -1.66
CA GLY A 188 5.16 -19.79 -2.55
C GLY A 188 5.25 -21.30 -2.35
N ALA A 189 5.22 -21.77 -1.10
CA ALA A 189 5.23 -23.20 -0.78
C ALA A 189 3.98 -23.92 -1.30
N ILE A 190 2.80 -23.31 -1.19
CA ILE A 190 1.54 -23.84 -1.73
C ILE A 190 1.61 -23.96 -3.26
N LEU A 191 2.05 -22.90 -3.95
CA LEU A 191 2.21 -22.94 -5.41
C LEU A 191 3.21 -24.00 -5.85
N LEU A 192 4.34 -24.11 -5.15
CA LEU A 192 5.35 -25.14 -5.43
C LEU A 192 4.80 -26.55 -5.21
N ALA A 193 3.99 -26.77 -4.17
CA ALA A 193 3.34 -28.05 -3.92
C ALA A 193 2.33 -28.41 -5.03
N ILE A 194 1.53 -27.44 -5.51
CA ILE A 194 0.61 -27.61 -6.64
C ILE A 194 1.40 -27.94 -7.92
N ALA A 195 2.45 -27.19 -8.23
CA ALA A 195 3.30 -27.42 -9.39
C ALA A 195 3.98 -28.81 -9.35
N ARG A 196 4.54 -29.19 -8.19
CA ARG A 196 5.12 -30.53 -7.97
C ARG A 196 4.08 -31.64 -8.15
N LYS A 197 2.87 -31.47 -7.61
CA LYS A 197 1.76 -32.43 -7.75
C LYS A 197 1.32 -32.57 -9.20
N ALA A 198 1.21 -31.46 -9.94
CA ALA A 198 0.89 -31.46 -11.36
C ALA A 198 1.99 -32.14 -12.20
N TRP A 199 3.26 -31.85 -11.91
CA TRP A 199 4.41 -32.45 -12.58
C TRP A 199 4.50 -33.96 -12.34
N ARG A 200 4.32 -34.41 -11.09
CA ARG A 200 4.26 -35.85 -10.75
C ARG A 200 3.11 -36.57 -11.46
N ARG A 201 1.94 -35.95 -11.62
CA ARG A 201 0.79 -36.57 -12.31
C ARG A 201 1.01 -36.81 -13.80
N ARG A 202 1.90 -36.03 -14.44
CA ARG A 202 2.24 -36.17 -15.87
C ARG A 202 3.30 -37.26 -16.14
N ARG A 203 3.94 -37.79 -15.10
CA ARG A 203 4.99 -38.80 -15.19
C ARG A 203 4.45 -40.18 -14.82
N CYS A 204 4.98 -41.21 -15.48
CA CYS A 204 4.68 -42.59 -15.15
C CYS A 204 5.28 -42.97 -13.78
N PRO A 205 4.52 -43.60 -12.87
CA PRO A 205 5.04 -44.00 -11.56
C PRO A 205 6.11 -45.10 -11.64
N GLN A 206 6.13 -45.90 -12.72
CA GLN A 206 7.06 -47.02 -12.88
C GLN A 206 8.37 -46.62 -13.58
N CYS A 207 8.32 -45.84 -14.66
CA CYS A 207 9.50 -45.49 -15.46
C CYS A 207 9.87 -43.99 -15.45
N ASN A 208 9.10 -43.16 -14.73
CA ASN A 208 9.31 -41.71 -14.57
C ASN A 208 9.35 -40.87 -15.87
N ARG A 209 9.00 -41.46 -17.02
CA ARG A 209 8.85 -40.75 -18.30
C ARG A 209 7.50 -40.03 -18.37
N SER A 210 7.48 -38.89 -19.04
CA SER A 210 6.25 -38.15 -19.35
C SER A 210 5.49 -38.81 -20.49
N GLY A 211 4.20 -38.47 -20.66
CA GLY A 211 3.39 -38.95 -21.79
C GLY A 211 2.42 -40.08 -21.45
N VAL A 212 2.01 -40.20 -20.17
CA VAL A 212 0.93 -41.12 -19.78
C VAL A 212 -0.37 -40.67 -20.43
N THR A 213 -0.97 -41.55 -21.25
CA THR A 213 -2.27 -41.32 -21.88
C THR A 213 -3.39 -41.75 -20.93
N THR A 214 -4.56 -41.12 -21.05
CA THR A 214 -5.73 -41.46 -20.25
C THR A 214 -6.91 -41.71 -21.18
N GLN A 215 -7.41 -42.94 -21.18
CA GLN A 215 -8.62 -43.34 -21.87
C GLN A 215 -9.77 -43.38 -20.86
N ARG A 216 -10.94 -42.94 -21.30
CA ARG A 216 -12.16 -42.94 -20.48
C ARG A 216 -13.23 -43.69 -21.24
N THR A 217 -13.71 -44.78 -20.66
CA THR A 217 -14.75 -45.62 -21.24
C THR A 217 -16.00 -45.51 -20.38
N PRO A 218 -17.14 -45.08 -20.92
CA PRO A 218 -18.40 -45.03 -20.18
C PRO A 218 -18.81 -46.43 -19.73
N GLU A 219 -19.19 -46.59 -18.47
CA GLU A 219 -19.68 -47.85 -17.92
C GLU A 219 -21.20 -47.92 -18.15
N ARG A 220 -21.64 -48.86 -18.99
CA ARG A 220 -23.05 -49.07 -19.31
C ARG A 220 -23.64 -50.10 -18.36
N GLN A 221 -24.61 -49.68 -17.56
CA GLN A 221 -25.34 -50.56 -16.66
C GLN A 221 -26.74 -50.82 -17.21
N PRO A 222 -27.17 -52.08 -17.41
CA PRO A 222 -28.47 -52.39 -17.97
C PRO A 222 -29.61 -51.98 -17.01
N LEU A 223 -30.74 -51.54 -17.57
CA LEU A 223 -31.95 -51.20 -16.82
C LEU A 223 -32.97 -52.36 -16.86
N PRO A 224 -33.77 -52.57 -15.80
CA PRO A 224 -34.76 -53.66 -15.74
C PRO A 224 -35.80 -53.62 -16.87
N ASP A 225 -36.23 -52.42 -17.28
CA ASP A 225 -37.26 -52.19 -18.31
C ASP A 225 -36.69 -52.18 -19.75
N GLY A 226 -35.42 -52.57 -19.91
CA GLY A 226 -34.65 -52.44 -21.16
C GLY A 226 -33.86 -51.13 -21.24
N GLY A 227 -32.88 -51.08 -22.14
CA GLY A 227 -31.95 -49.96 -22.26
C GLY A 227 -30.78 -50.00 -21.26
N HIS A 228 -30.12 -48.86 -21.04
CA HIS A 228 -28.96 -48.77 -20.14
C HIS A 228 -28.79 -47.38 -19.54
N MET A 229 -28.15 -47.30 -18.37
CA MET A 229 -27.71 -46.05 -17.78
C MET A 229 -26.18 -45.94 -17.76
N VAL A 230 -25.70 -44.69 -17.75
CA VAL A 230 -24.29 -44.34 -17.67
C VAL A 230 -24.11 -43.38 -16.51
N ALA A 231 -23.73 -43.92 -15.35
CA ALA A 231 -23.48 -43.17 -14.12
C ALA A 231 -21.98 -43.02 -13.81
N ALA A 232 -21.17 -43.95 -14.31
CA ALA A 232 -19.75 -44.04 -14.07
C ALA A 232 -18.97 -44.21 -15.38
N GLN A 233 -17.65 -44.03 -15.28
CA GLN A 233 -16.70 -44.28 -16.35
C GLN A 233 -15.49 -45.02 -15.79
N GLN A 234 -14.94 -45.94 -16.56
CA GLN A 234 -13.65 -46.52 -16.29
C GLN A 234 -12.56 -45.60 -16.85
N ILE A 235 -11.71 -45.09 -15.96
CA ILE A 235 -10.57 -44.24 -16.29
C ILE A 235 -9.33 -45.13 -16.31
N THR A 236 -8.82 -45.39 -17.50
CA THR A 236 -7.62 -46.20 -17.72
C THR A 236 -6.46 -45.29 -18.07
N ARG A 237 -5.38 -45.34 -17.29
CA ARG A 237 -4.12 -44.66 -17.57
C ARG A 237 -3.15 -45.67 -18.15
N HIS A 238 -2.45 -45.32 -19.22
CA HIS A 238 -1.47 -46.18 -19.89
C HIS A 238 -0.16 -45.42 -20.16
N CYS A 239 0.97 -46.07 -19.95
CA CYS A 239 2.28 -45.54 -20.32
C CYS A 239 2.81 -46.23 -21.61
N PRO A 240 3.04 -45.48 -22.70
CA PRO A 240 3.51 -46.05 -23.96
C PRO A 240 4.97 -46.53 -23.91
N HIS A 241 5.74 -46.14 -22.88
CA HIS A 241 7.16 -46.47 -22.79
C HIS A 241 7.46 -47.77 -22.04
N CYS A 242 6.65 -48.12 -21.03
CA CYS A 242 6.88 -49.30 -20.20
C CYS A 242 5.67 -50.22 -20.05
N GLY A 243 4.54 -49.88 -20.68
CA GLY A 243 3.31 -50.68 -20.62
C GLY A 243 2.53 -50.58 -19.32
N TRP A 244 2.95 -49.76 -18.34
CA TRP A 244 2.22 -49.58 -17.09
C TRP A 244 0.76 -49.15 -17.36
N GLN A 245 -0.19 -49.82 -16.72
CA GLN A 245 -1.61 -49.53 -16.83
C GLN A 245 -2.29 -49.54 -15.46
N GLU A 246 -3.20 -48.60 -15.24
CA GLU A 246 -4.03 -48.51 -14.04
C GLU A 246 -5.45 -48.14 -14.45
N SER A 247 -6.43 -48.93 -13.99
CA SER A 247 -7.85 -48.71 -14.24
C SER A 247 -8.56 -48.39 -12.94
N ARG A 248 -9.46 -47.40 -12.96
CA ARG A 248 -10.34 -47.10 -11.82
C ARG A 248 -11.70 -46.61 -12.31
N SER A 249 -12.76 -46.95 -11.58
CA SER A 249 -14.09 -46.39 -11.85
C SER A 249 -14.21 -44.98 -11.23
N GLY A 250 -14.85 -44.07 -11.94
CA GLY A 250 -15.14 -42.72 -11.47
C GLY A 250 -16.54 -42.29 -11.86
N ALA A 251 -17.27 -41.68 -10.91
CA ALA A 251 -18.58 -41.11 -11.19
C ALA A 251 -18.51 -40.02 -12.26
N LEU A 252 -19.52 -39.95 -13.12
CA LEU A 252 -19.73 -38.83 -14.04
C LEU A 252 -20.55 -37.73 -13.34
N PRO A 253 -20.42 -36.44 -13.72
CA PRO A 253 -21.17 -35.36 -13.09
C PRO A 253 -22.68 -35.47 -13.30
N ARG A 254 -23.11 -36.18 -14.34
CA ARG A 254 -24.51 -36.47 -14.64
C ARG A 254 -24.68 -37.95 -14.93
N ILE A 255 -25.82 -38.48 -14.51
CA ILE A 255 -26.28 -39.82 -14.88
C ILE A 255 -27.15 -39.66 -16.12
N ALA A 256 -26.85 -40.41 -17.17
CA ALA A 256 -27.62 -40.45 -18.41
C ALA A 256 -28.35 -41.78 -18.54
N TYR A 257 -29.63 -41.76 -18.89
CA TYR A 257 -30.46 -42.94 -19.10
C TYR A 257 -30.83 -43.04 -20.56
N TYR A 258 -30.63 -44.22 -21.15
CA TYR A 258 -30.90 -44.53 -22.54
C TYR A 258 -31.93 -45.66 -22.66
N GLY A 259 -32.83 -45.54 -23.63
CA GLY A 259 -33.82 -46.56 -23.95
C GLY A 259 -33.26 -47.73 -24.75
N ALA A 260 -34.12 -48.69 -25.09
CA ALA A 260 -33.71 -49.92 -25.78
C ALA A 260 -33.20 -49.66 -27.21
N ALA A 261 -33.66 -48.60 -27.87
CA ALA A 261 -33.17 -48.19 -29.19
C ALA A 261 -31.97 -47.22 -29.12
N GLY A 262 -31.45 -46.95 -27.92
CA GLY A 262 -30.27 -46.09 -27.69
C GLY A 262 -30.57 -44.59 -27.62
N GLU A 263 -31.84 -44.20 -27.63
CA GLU A 263 -32.33 -42.84 -27.43
C GLU A 263 -32.08 -42.37 -25.99
N LEU A 264 -31.67 -41.12 -25.82
CA LEU A 264 -31.47 -40.52 -24.49
C LEU A 264 -32.83 -40.15 -23.88
N LEU A 265 -33.20 -40.80 -22.78
CA LEU A 265 -34.49 -40.60 -22.10
C LEU A 265 -34.43 -39.44 -21.11
N ARG A 266 -33.40 -39.40 -20.26
CA ARG A 266 -33.24 -38.34 -19.24
C ARG A 266 -31.80 -38.21 -18.76
N GLN A 267 -31.48 -37.05 -18.19
CA GLN A 267 -30.20 -36.79 -17.53
C GLN A 267 -30.39 -36.07 -16.20
N GLU A 268 -29.77 -36.57 -15.14
CA GLU A 268 -29.85 -35.98 -13.80
C GLU A 268 -28.46 -35.78 -13.18
N ARG A 269 -28.39 -34.98 -12.12
CA ARG A 269 -27.12 -34.75 -11.41
C ARG A 269 -26.72 -36.00 -10.65
N ASN A 270 -25.47 -36.41 -10.80
CA ASN A 270 -24.92 -37.52 -10.05
C ASN A 270 -24.47 -37.02 -8.66
N ARG A 271 -25.11 -37.53 -7.60
CA ARG A 271 -24.77 -37.18 -6.22
C ARG A 271 -23.43 -37.76 -5.77
N ASP A 272 -22.93 -38.77 -6.47
CA ASP A 272 -21.66 -39.43 -6.17
C ASP A 272 -20.44 -38.69 -6.76
N TYR A 273 -20.67 -37.63 -7.55
CA TYR A 273 -19.61 -36.83 -8.17
C TYR A 273 -19.02 -35.75 -7.22
N ARG A 274 -17.70 -35.77 -6.99
CA ARG A 274 -16.98 -34.85 -6.08
C ARG A 274 -15.94 -33.92 -6.77
N GLY A 275 -16.23 -33.38 -7.95
CA GLY A 275 -15.30 -32.52 -8.73
C GLY A 275 -15.39 -31.00 -8.46
N PRO A 276 -14.36 -30.21 -8.83
CA PRO A 276 -14.30 -28.76 -8.57
C PRO A 276 -15.30 -27.96 -9.44
N GLY A 277 -16.06 -27.05 -8.82
CA GLY A 277 -17.02 -26.15 -9.50
C GLY A 277 -16.37 -24.86 -10.06
N PRO A 278 -17.07 -24.10 -10.93
CA PRO A 278 -16.50 -22.93 -11.61
C PRO A 278 -16.76 -21.61 -10.87
N HIS A 279 -15.71 -20.83 -10.56
CA HIS A 279 -15.80 -19.41 -10.20
C HIS A 279 -14.75 -18.58 -10.95
N GLY A 280 -15.14 -17.41 -11.45
CA GLY A 280 -14.31 -16.43 -12.16
C GLY A 280 -13.79 -15.29 -11.27
N GLY A 281 -12.92 -14.44 -11.84
CA GLY A 281 -12.41 -13.22 -11.20
C GLY A 281 -11.59 -12.37 -12.17
N GLY A 282 -11.73 -11.04 -12.09
CA GLY A 282 -11.02 -10.06 -12.93
C GLY A 282 -10.37 -8.92 -12.13
N GLY A 283 -9.64 -8.06 -12.86
CA GLY A 283 -9.37 -6.65 -12.53
C GLY A 283 -7.95 -6.23 -12.09
N GLY A 284 -7.39 -5.19 -12.75
CA GLY A 284 -6.60 -4.12 -12.09
C GLY A 284 -5.15 -3.85 -12.54
N PHE A 285 -4.86 -2.62 -13.00
CA PHE A 285 -3.54 -2.05 -13.38
C PHE A 285 -2.83 -1.34 -12.20
N GLY A 286 -1.50 -1.15 -12.26
CA GLY A 286 -0.68 -0.40 -11.27
C GLY A 286 0.38 0.51 -11.91
N GLY A 287 0.56 1.73 -11.35
CA GLY A 287 1.39 2.83 -11.88
C GLY A 287 2.84 2.94 -11.37
N GLY A 288 3.50 4.06 -11.74
CA GLY A 288 4.92 4.40 -11.53
C GLY A 288 5.28 5.21 -10.26
N SER A 289 6.52 5.71 -10.17
CA SER A 289 7.27 6.03 -8.93
C SER A 289 7.90 7.45 -8.79
N SER A 290 8.41 7.72 -7.57
CA SER A 290 8.75 9.00 -6.86
C SER A 290 10.26 9.28 -6.64
N ARG A 291 10.64 10.47 -6.07
CA ARG A 291 11.70 10.69 -5.04
C ARG A 291 11.70 12.15 -4.51
N GLY A 292 11.57 12.34 -3.19
CA GLY A 292 11.80 13.60 -2.47
C GLY A 292 11.84 13.34 -0.94
N GLY A 293 12.79 13.94 -0.21
CA GLY A 293 13.20 13.57 1.17
C GLY A 293 12.23 14.00 2.29
N GLY A 294 12.50 13.67 3.55
CA GLY A 294 11.58 13.88 4.70
C GLY A 294 10.53 12.77 4.89
N ALA A 295 9.63 12.93 5.87
CA ALA A 295 8.57 11.96 6.16
C ALA A 295 7.20 12.48 5.76
N SER A 296 6.50 11.73 4.90
CA SER A 296 5.16 12.07 4.41
C SER A 296 4.18 10.95 4.73
N GLY A 297 2.93 11.31 5.02
CA GLY A 297 1.90 10.36 5.39
C GLY A 297 0.51 10.82 4.98
N ARG A 298 -0.33 9.85 4.63
CA ARG A 298 -1.76 10.02 4.38
C ARG A 298 -2.55 9.17 5.36
N TRP A 299 -3.71 9.65 5.81
CA TRP A 299 -4.65 8.87 6.60
C TRP A 299 -6.00 8.75 5.94
#